data_AF-A0A931P4J1-F1
#
_entry.id   AF-A0A931P4J1-F1
#
_cell.length_a   1.000
_cell.length_b   1.000
_cell.length_c   1.000
_cell.angle_alpha   90.00
_cell.angle_beta   90.00
_cell.angle_gamma   90.00
#
_symmetry.space_group_name_H-M   'P 1'
#
loop_
_entity.id
_entity.type
_entity.pdbx_description
1 polymer ?
#
loop_
_entity_poly.entity_id
_entity_poly.type
_entity_poly.pdbx_seq_one_letter_code
_entity_poly.pdbx_strand_id
1 'polypeptide(L)'
;MNRMLPALAILFGAPVVAWACLWDRDTPRSEAVGMPEVVAAITGRFERNPPLFYEMRLARVSDHLKGYPEDLSAYDDAGVACDRLGRGDEAIDWMKKKQERLAFRPPADAETKEHAYRYHANLGTFLVHRWAKQGADRAKIAEVKAARDEIAKALEINPDAHFGREKYQLKALDWIIDPPSAKEGQFLPNLLNMAVELSREQDPKEADDAVRGLAGLIMLGNAWESVDVFYALSIALQNDALGVEPGTNAGRNGLANLALMRAKELVDAGKRSMLPDAWVGDDLKSSFWRPDFINDQEYHKEDFLRLRLDAEQWQKARTDFMLARLEQGLHPDTDANFWSGYVERPAMPLPDYSVPDAYTAAYTRKMNRIRLVFAGILVLIGMGISVFFWWWLKAVYHGTYSRTV
;
A
#
# COMPACT_ATOMS: atom_id res chain seq x y z
N MET A 1 -34.73 38.00 -57.67
CA MET A 1 -34.87 38.48 -56.28
C MET A 1 -34.35 37.40 -55.37
N ASN A 2 -33.09 37.57 -54.94
CA ASN A 2 -32.32 36.64 -54.14
C ASN A 2 -32.44 37.01 -52.65
N ARG A 3 -32.19 35.99 -51.81
CA ARG A 3 -31.81 36.06 -50.38
C ARG A 3 -32.95 35.85 -49.37
N MET A 4 -33.34 34.59 -49.20
CA MET A 4 -33.76 34.09 -47.88
C MET A 4 -32.53 33.56 -47.13
N LEU A 5 -32.46 33.92 -45.85
CA LEU A 5 -31.56 33.44 -44.80
C LEU A 5 -31.53 31.89 -44.70
N PRO A 6 -30.42 31.28 -44.22
CA PRO A 6 -30.27 31.10 -42.77
C PRO A 6 -28.85 31.38 -42.28
N ALA A 7 -28.70 32.48 -41.54
CA ALA A 7 -27.62 32.71 -40.60
C ALA A 7 -28.20 32.61 -39.18
N LEU A 8 -28.58 31.39 -38.77
CA LEU A 8 -29.05 31.11 -37.41
C LEU A 8 -28.80 29.64 -37.06
N ALA A 9 -27.54 29.22 -37.04
CA ALA A 9 -27.13 27.87 -36.63
C ALA A 9 -25.77 27.84 -35.92
N ILE A 10 -25.42 28.90 -35.18
CA ILE A 10 -24.20 28.94 -34.35
C ILE A 10 -24.55 29.56 -32.99
N LEU A 11 -25.45 28.95 -32.22
CA LEU A 11 -25.64 29.38 -30.82
C LEU A 11 -26.20 28.30 -29.86
N PHE A 12 -26.38 27.04 -30.28
CA PHE A 12 -27.07 26.01 -29.49
C PHE A 12 -26.28 24.70 -29.23
N GLY A 13 -24.94 24.69 -29.36
CA GLY A 13 -24.19 23.43 -29.41
C GLY A 13 -23.08 23.20 -28.37
N ALA A 14 -22.79 24.15 -27.47
CA ALA A 14 -21.79 23.91 -26.44
C ALA A 14 -22.51 23.60 -25.13
N PRO A 15 -22.57 22.33 -24.67
CA PRO A 15 -22.92 22.09 -23.29
C PRO A 15 -21.82 22.76 -22.47
N VAL A 16 -22.16 23.90 -21.86
CA VAL A 16 -21.40 24.45 -20.74
C VAL A 16 -21.68 23.51 -19.59
N VAL A 17 -21.05 22.33 -19.64
CA VAL A 17 -20.97 21.46 -18.49
C VAL A 17 -20.08 22.22 -17.54
N ALA A 18 -20.68 23.02 -16.66
CA ALA A 18 -19.99 23.62 -15.55
C ALA A 18 -19.60 22.47 -14.62
N TRP A 19 -18.46 21.83 -14.88
CA TRP A 19 -17.79 20.89 -14.00
C TRP A 19 -17.22 21.63 -12.80
N ALA A 20 -18.09 22.34 -12.07
CA ALA A 20 -17.81 22.87 -10.74
C ALA A 20 -17.99 21.73 -9.72
N CYS A 21 -17.25 20.64 -9.89
CA CYS A 21 -16.98 19.71 -8.81
C CYS A 21 -15.71 20.23 -8.15
N LEU A 22 -15.62 20.29 -6.82
CA LEU A 22 -14.42 20.77 -6.12
C LEU A 22 -13.21 19.94 -6.58
N TRP A 23 -12.30 20.55 -7.34
CA TRP A 23 -11.04 19.94 -7.75
C TRP A 23 -10.01 20.30 -6.69
N ASP A 24 -9.76 19.35 -5.79
CA ASP A 24 -8.65 19.41 -4.85
C ASP A 24 -7.32 19.54 -5.61
N ARG A 25 -6.55 20.59 -5.30
CA ARG A 25 -5.25 20.87 -5.92
C ARG A 25 -4.11 20.17 -5.19
N ASP A 26 -4.41 19.44 -4.13
CA ASP A 26 -3.40 18.70 -3.40
C ASP A 26 -2.76 17.63 -4.29
N THR A 27 -1.44 17.52 -4.13
CA THR A 27 -0.60 16.58 -4.85
C THR A 27 -0.13 15.52 -3.87
N PRO A 28 0.19 14.29 -4.32
CA PRO A 28 0.79 13.30 -3.43
C PRO A 28 2.02 13.84 -2.66
N ARG A 29 2.76 14.78 -3.25
CA ARG A 29 3.86 15.48 -2.58
C ARG A 29 3.40 16.38 -1.44
N SER A 30 2.39 17.23 -1.63
CA SER A 30 1.89 18.11 -0.56
C SER A 30 1.23 17.31 0.56
N GLU A 31 0.46 16.29 0.21
CA GLU A 31 -0.20 15.37 1.16
C GLU A 31 0.79 14.61 2.04
N ALA A 32 1.99 14.31 1.53
CA ALA A 32 3.03 13.55 2.24
C ALA A 32 3.85 14.36 3.25
N VAL A 33 3.64 15.68 3.34
CA VAL A 33 4.39 16.53 4.27
C VAL A 33 4.14 16.06 5.71
N GLY A 34 5.23 15.71 6.41
CA GLY A 34 5.15 15.21 7.79
C GLY A 34 4.81 13.73 7.93
N MET A 35 4.79 12.96 6.83
CA MET A 35 4.46 11.52 6.82
C MET A 35 5.44 10.65 6.00
N PRO A 36 6.77 10.84 6.11
CA PRO A 36 7.73 10.06 5.32
C PRO A 36 7.60 8.55 5.53
N GLU A 37 7.23 8.09 6.73
CA GLU A 37 6.99 6.69 7.08
C GLU A 37 5.80 6.09 6.29
N VAL A 38 4.75 6.87 6.04
CA VAL A 38 3.58 6.42 5.29
C VAL A 38 3.94 6.24 3.82
N VAL A 39 4.71 7.18 3.26
CA VAL A 39 5.25 7.05 1.90
C VAL A 39 6.16 5.83 1.79
N ALA A 40 7.04 5.62 2.75
CA ALA A 40 7.89 4.44 2.81
C ALA A 40 7.06 3.15 2.87
N ALA A 41 6.02 3.10 3.71
CA ALA A 41 5.11 1.98 3.85
C ALA A 41 4.32 1.68 2.57
N ILE A 42 3.83 2.70 1.85
CA ILE A 42 3.10 2.52 0.57
C ILE A 42 4.03 2.02 -0.54
N THR A 43 5.21 2.61 -0.65
CA THR A 43 6.15 2.33 -1.74
C THR A 43 7.03 1.10 -1.50
N GLY A 44 7.14 0.62 -0.25
CA GLY A 44 8.05 -0.45 0.13
C GLY A 44 9.49 -0.02 0.33
N ARG A 45 9.73 1.30 0.44
CA ARG A 45 11.06 1.87 0.65
C ARG A 45 11.38 1.98 2.15
N PHE A 46 11.39 0.84 2.82
CA PHE A 46 11.80 0.74 4.22
C PHE A 46 12.67 -0.50 4.42
N GLU A 47 13.46 -0.46 5.49
CA GLU A 47 14.48 -1.46 5.73
C GLU A 47 13.89 -2.85 5.95
N ARG A 48 14.37 -3.80 5.15
CA ARG A 48 14.14 -5.23 5.37
C ARG A 48 15.50 -5.91 5.36
N ASN A 49 15.84 -6.62 6.42
CA ASN A 49 17.14 -7.28 6.50
C ASN A 49 17.04 -8.70 5.90
N PRO A 50 18.10 -9.21 5.26
CA PRO A 50 18.14 -10.57 4.71
C PRO A 50 18.14 -11.61 5.85
N PRO A 51 17.75 -12.87 5.59
CA PRO A 51 17.75 -13.93 6.60
C PRO A 51 19.07 -14.08 7.38
N LEU A 52 20.22 -13.98 6.71
CA LEU A 52 21.54 -14.11 7.35
C LEU A 52 21.77 -13.10 8.50
N PHE A 53 21.19 -11.89 8.40
CA PHE A 53 21.21 -10.92 9.50
C PHE A 53 20.58 -11.51 10.77
N TYR A 54 19.39 -12.10 10.64
CA TYR A 54 18.65 -12.64 11.77
C TYR A 54 19.31 -13.93 12.30
N GLU A 55 19.90 -14.75 11.45
CA GLU A 55 20.67 -15.93 11.86
C GLU A 55 21.88 -15.54 12.72
N MET A 56 22.67 -14.57 12.26
CA MET A 56 23.84 -14.07 12.99
C MET A 56 23.42 -13.40 14.30
N ARG A 57 22.37 -12.57 14.29
CA ARG A 57 21.79 -12.01 15.52
C ARG A 57 21.39 -13.11 16.49
N LEU A 58 20.61 -14.09 16.05
CA LEU A 58 20.12 -15.18 16.89
C LEU A 58 21.26 -15.98 17.51
N ALA A 59 22.29 -16.33 16.73
CA ALA A 59 23.46 -17.06 17.22
C ALA A 59 24.19 -16.26 18.32
N ARG A 60 24.44 -14.97 18.08
CA ARG A 60 25.10 -14.08 19.04
C ARG A 60 24.30 -13.93 20.33
N VAL A 61 23.01 -13.58 20.25
CA VAL A 61 22.19 -13.36 21.46
C VAL A 61 21.96 -14.66 22.23
N SER A 62 21.85 -15.80 21.54
CA SER A 62 21.75 -17.10 22.19
C SER A 62 23.01 -17.46 22.97
N ASP A 63 24.19 -17.11 22.47
CA ASP A 63 25.45 -17.32 23.18
C ASP A 63 25.60 -16.36 24.37
N HIS A 64 25.27 -15.08 24.18
CA HIS A 64 25.25 -14.06 25.23
C HIS A 64 24.39 -14.49 26.42
N LEU A 65 23.19 -14.99 26.16
CA LEU A 65 22.26 -15.43 27.21
C LEU A 65 22.75 -16.64 28.04
N LYS A 66 23.78 -17.37 27.60
CA LYS A 66 24.41 -18.41 28.43
C LYS A 66 25.17 -17.82 29.62
N GLY A 67 25.81 -16.66 29.41
CA GLY A 67 26.55 -15.94 30.45
C GLY A 67 25.72 -14.87 31.17
N TYR A 68 24.74 -14.30 30.47
CA TYR A 68 23.94 -13.16 30.93
C TYR A 68 22.44 -13.45 30.85
N PRO A 69 21.93 -14.47 31.57
CA PRO A 69 20.52 -14.90 31.45
C PRO A 69 19.51 -13.85 31.94
N GLU A 70 19.96 -12.82 32.65
CA GLU A 70 19.12 -11.73 33.17
C GLU A 70 18.98 -10.55 32.19
N ASP A 71 19.65 -10.60 31.03
CA ASP A 71 19.48 -9.60 29.97
C ASP A 71 18.17 -9.83 29.20
N LEU A 72 17.10 -9.21 29.68
CA LEU A 72 15.76 -9.38 29.15
C LEU A 72 15.59 -8.85 27.72
N SER A 73 16.42 -7.90 27.27
CA SER A 73 16.36 -7.37 25.89
C SER A 73 16.89 -8.41 24.88
N ALA A 74 17.89 -9.20 25.25
CA ALA A 74 18.44 -10.24 24.39
C ALA A 74 17.41 -11.34 24.06
N TYR A 75 16.42 -11.59 24.92
CA TYR A 75 15.31 -12.50 24.61
C TYR A 75 14.35 -11.91 23.57
N ASP A 76 14.11 -10.60 23.60
CA ASP A 76 13.30 -9.90 22.57
C ASP A 76 14.00 -10.01 21.21
N ASP A 77 15.30 -9.75 21.16
CA ASP A 77 16.11 -9.88 19.95
C ASP A 77 16.09 -11.31 19.38
N ALA A 78 16.20 -12.32 20.26
CA ALA A 78 16.12 -13.73 19.87
C ALA A 78 14.74 -14.09 19.30
N GLY A 79 13.66 -13.67 19.98
CA GLY A 79 12.29 -13.89 19.54
C GLY A 79 12.00 -13.25 18.18
N VAL A 80 12.37 -11.97 18.01
CA VAL A 80 12.19 -11.25 16.75
C VAL A 80 13.00 -11.87 15.62
N ALA A 81 14.24 -12.30 15.89
CA ALA A 81 15.05 -13.00 14.90
C ALA A 81 14.38 -14.32 14.45
N CYS A 82 13.89 -15.13 15.39
CA CYS A 82 13.15 -16.35 15.08
C CYS A 82 11.90 -16.06 14.25
N ASP A 83 11.08 -15.05 14.61
CA ASP A 83 9.89 -14.71 13.83
C ASP A 83 10.25 -14.27 12.40
N ARG A 84 11.27 -13.42 12.24
CA ARG A 84 11.72 -12.96 10.91
C ARG A 84 12.27 -14.09 10.04
N LEU A 85 12.80 -15.15 10.65
CA LEU A 85 13.20 -16.40 9.98
C LEU A 85 12.04 -17.37 9.72
N GLY A 86 10.81 -17.04 10.11
CA GLY A 86 9.66 -17.94 9.99
C GLY A 86 9.61 -19.05 11.04
N ARG A 87 10.44 -18.98 12.08
CA ARG A 87 10.57 -19.97 13.16
C ARG A 87 9.63 -19.62 14.32
N GLY A 88 8.33 -19.58 14.03
CA GLY A 88 7.31 -19.04 14.95
C GLY A 88 7.23 -19.75 16.30
N ASP A 89 7.38 -21.09 16.33
CA ASP A 89 7.40 -21.85 17.58
C ASP A 89 8.60 -21.48 18.47
N GLU A 90 9.79 -21.35 17.87
CA GLU A 90 11.00 -20.94 18.59
C GLU A 90 10.89 -19.50 19.10
N ALA A 91 10.26 -18.59 18.34
CA ALA A 91 10.01 -17.22 18.77
C ALA A 91 9.15 -17.18 20.05
N ILE A 92 8.10 -18.00 20.10
CA ILE A 92 7.24 -18.15 21.27
C ILE A 92 8.00 -18.78 22.44
N ASP A 93 8.86 -19.77 22.20
CA ASP A 93 9.68 -20.38 23.25
C ASP A 93 10.69 -19.40 23.85
N TRP A 94 11.25 -18.47 23.07
CA TRP A 94 12.07 -17.38 23.62
C TRP A 94 11.26 -16.46 24.53
N MET A 95 10.01 -16.17 24.19
CA MET A 95 9.12 -15.40 25.08
C MET A 95 8.81 -16.14 26.37
N LYS A 96 8.59 -17.45 26.35
CA LYS A 96 8.43 -18.25 27.58
C LYS A 96 9.65 -18.16 28.49
N LYS A 97 10.87 -18.28 27.93
CA LYS A 97 12.11 -18.12 28.71
C LYS A 97 12.23 -16.70 29.31
N LYS A 98 11.86 -15.66 28.54
CA LYS A 98 11.81 -14.27 29.03
C LYS A 98 10.84 -14.13 30.21
N GLN A 99 9.65 -14.75 30.10
CA GLN A 99 8.63 -14.72 31.15
C GLN A 99 9.14 -15.33 32.46
N GLU A 100 9.85 -16.46 32.40
CA GLU A 100 10.47 -17.09 33.56
C GLU A 100 11.44 -16.12 34.27
N ARG A 101 12.24 -15.38 33.51
CA ARG A 101 13.16 -14.36 34.05
C ARG A 101 12.43 -13.15 34.63
N LEU A 102 11.42 -12.66 33.92
CA LEU A 102 10.56 -11.57 34.37
C LEU A 102 9.89 -11.87 35.71
N ALA A 103 9.50 -13.12 35.97
CA ALA A 103 8.84 -13.52 37.21
C ALA A 103 9.71 -13.31 38.48
N PHE A 104 11.03 -13.20 38.35
CA PHE A 104 11.94 -12.91 39.46
C PHE A 104 12.17 -11.41 39.69
N ARG A 105 11.60 -10.54 38.85
CA ARG A 105 11.80 -9.08 38.96
C ARG A 105 10.62 -8.39 39.67
N PRO A 106 10.86 -7.27 40.38
CA PRO A 106 9.78 -6.49 40.99
C PRO A 106 8.83 -5.88 39.95
N PRO A 107 7.52 -6.20 39.96
CA PRO A 107 6.58 -5.75 38.93
C PRO A 107 6.31 -4.23 38.94
N ALA A 108 6.64 -3.55 40.04
CA ALA A 108 6.42 -2.12 40.19
C ALA A 108 7.52 -1.26 39.54
N ASP A 109 8.68 -1.84 39.24
CA ASP A 109 9.80 -1.08 38.68
C ASP A 109 9.54 -0.71 37.20
N ALA A 110 10.06 0.43 36.76
CA ALA A 110 9.77 0.95 35.41
C ALA A 110 10.38 0.08 34.30
N GLU A 111 11.55 -0.51 34.54
CA GLU A 111 12.27 -1.34 33.57
C GLU A 111 11.54 -2.67 33.32
N THR A 112 11.10 -3.33 34.38
CA THR A 112 10.30 -4.55 34.40
C THR A 112 8.94 -4.32 33.76
N LYS A 113 8.28 -3.17 34.02
CA LYS A 113 7.05 -2.80 33.30
C LYS A 113 7.29 -2.69 31.80
N GLU A 114 8.36 -2.01 31.40
CA GLU A 114 8.73 -1.88 29.98
C GLU A 114 9.06 -3.24 29.35
N HIS A 115 9.74 -4.14 30.06
CA HIS A 115 9.98 -5.49 29.56
C HIS A 115 8.73 -6.37 29.52
N ALA A 116 7.81 -6.21 30.47
CA ALA A 116 6.52 -6.89 30.49
C ALA A 116 5.65 -6.43 29.31
N TYR A 117 5.62 -5.12 29.04
CA TYR A 117 5.01 -4.56 27.84
C TYR A 117 5.59 -5.21 26.56
N ARG A 118 6.91 -5.19 26.38
CA ARG A 118 7.58 -5.79 25.21
C ARG A 118 7.32 -7.30 25.10
N TYR A 119 7.27 -8.02 26.22
CA TYR A 119 6.92 -9.45 26.24
C TYR A 119 5.53 -9.69 25.64
N HIS A 120 4.52 -8.96 26.12
CA HIS A 120 3.14 -9.10 25.67
C HIS A 120 2.99 -8.68 24.20
N ALA A 121 3.59 -7.56 23.80
CA ALA A 121 3.57 -7.08 22.41
C ALA A 121 4.22 -8.08 21.44
N ASN A 122 5.40 -8.62 21.80
CA ASN A 122 6.11 -9.61 20.98
C ASN A 122 5.39 -10.94 20.92
N LEU A 123 4.94 -11.48 22.06
CA LEU A 123 4.24 -12.76 22.11
C LEU A 123 2.94 -12.72 21.29
N GLY A 124 2.13 -11.68 21.45
CA GLY A 124 0.93 -11.49 20.65
C GLY A 124 1.23 -11.43 19.15
N THR A 125 2.27 -10.70 18.77
CA THR A 125 2.74 -10.60 17.38
C THR A 125 3.20 -11.95 16.82
N PHE A 126 4.00 -12.72 17.56
CA PHE A 126 4.51 -14.01 17.10
C PHE A 126 3.39 -15.04 16.94
N LEU A 127 2.40 -15.05 17.82
CA LEU A 127 1.23 -15.93 17.72
C LEU A 127 0.47 -15.72 16.41
N VAL A 128 0.11 -14.47 16.08
CA VAL A 128 -0.62 -14.19 14.83
C VAL A 128 0.24 -14.39 13.59
N HIS A 129 1.54 -14.07 13.64
CA HIS A 129 2.46 -14.32 12.53
C HIS A 129 2.63 -15.82 12.25
N ARG A 130 2.79 -16.64 13.29
CA ARG A 130 2.85 -18.10 13.15
C ARG A 130 1.57 -18.64 12.53
N TRP A 131 0.41 -18.24 13.03
CA TRP A 131 -0.89 -18.62 12.49
C TRP A 131 -1.01 -18.27 10.99
N ALA A 132 -0.66 -17.04 10.61
CA ALA A 132 -0.72 -16.59 9.22
C ALA A 132 0.24 -17.38 8.32
N LYS A 133 1.49 -17.60 8.75
CA LYS A 133 2.50 -18.38 7.98
C LYS A 133 2.11 -19.85 7.82
N GLN A 134 1.35 -20.41 8.76
CA GLN A 134 0.79 -21.76 8.67
C GLN A 134 -0.49 -21.84 7.80
N GLY A 135 -0.80 -20.79 7.04
CA GLY A 135 -1.91 -20.76 6.09
C GLY A 135 -3.18 -20.10 6.61
N ALA A 136 -3.12 -19.37 7.73
CA ALA A 136 -4.26 -18.65 8.30
C ALA A 136 -5.47 -19.57 8.57
N ASP A 137 -5.21 -20.79 9.07
CA ASP A 137 -6.23 -21.81 9.31
C ASP A 137 -7.23 -21.37 10.39
N ARG A 138 -8.48 -21.15 9.99
CA ARG A 138 -9.57 -20.74 10.87
C ARG A 138 -9.90 -21.77 11.94
N ALA A 139 -9.58 -23.05 11.75
CA ALA A 139 -9.71 -24.06 12.81
C ALA A 139 -8.78 -23.76 14.00
N LYS A 140 -7.72 -22.98 13.80
CA LYS A 140 -6.76 -22.53 14.82
C LYS A 140 -7.01 -21.10 15.30
N ILE A 141 -8.22 -20.55 15.16
CA ILE A 141 -8.54 -19.17 15.57
C ILE A 141 -8.27 -18.90 17.06
N ALA A 142 -8.20 -19.94 17.90
CA ALA A 142 -7.78 -19.82 19.30
C ALA A 142 -6.38 -19.20 19.44
N GLU A 143 -5.46 -19.42 18.48
CA GLU A 143 -4.15 -18.77 18.48
C GLU A 143 -4.25 -17.27 18.25
N VAL A 144 -5.16 -16.83 17.38
CA VAL A 144 -5.42 -15.40 17.12
C VAL A 144 -6.10 -14.75 18.33
N LYS A 145 -7.00 -15.46 19.03
CA LYS A 145 -7.58 -15.00 20.30
C LYS A 145 -6.51 -14.83 21.38
N ALA A 146 -5.60 -15.79 21.50
CA ALA A 146 -4.45 -15.65 22.40
C ALA A 146 -3.56 -14.46 21.99
N ALA A 147 -3.31 -14.26 20.70
CA ALA A 147 -2.59 -13.09 20.21
C ALA A 147 -3.26 -11.77 20.63
N ARG A 148 -4.58 -11.68 20.46
CA ARG A 148 -5.40 -10.52 20.87
C ARG A 148 -5.24 -10.23 22.36
N ASP A 149 -5.33 -11.26 23.20
CA ASP A 149 -5.22 -11.11 24.66
C ASP A 149 -3.86 -10.57 25.09
N GLU A 150 -2.80 -11.02 24.44
CA GLU A 150 -1.45 -10.51 24.71
C GLU A 150 -1.28 -9.06 24.24
N ILE A 151 -1.78 -8.69 23.06
CA ILE A 151 -1.75 -7.28 22.61
C ILE A 151 -2.60 -6.37 23.51
N ALA A 152 -3.75 -6.84 23.99
CA ALA A 152 -4.58 -6.10 24.94
C ALA A 152 -3.82 -5.81 26.25
N LYS A 153 -3.12 -6.81 26.81
CA LYS A 153 -2.26 -6.62 28.00
C LYS A 153 -1.12 -5.63 27.73
N ALA A 154 -0.52 -5.66 26.54
CA ALA A 154 0.51 -4.69 26.18
C ALA A 154 -0.03 -3.25 26.22
N LEU A 155 -1.23 -3.02 25.68
CA LEU A 155 -1.91 -1.73 25.72
C LEU A 155 -2.32 -1.30 27.13
N GLU A 156 -2.70 -2.24 28.00
CA GLU A 156 -2.97 -1.94 29.42
C GLU A 156 -1.72 -1.42 30.15
N ILE A 157 -0.53 -1.92 29.79
CA ILE A 157 0.73 -1.50 30.40
C ILE A 157 1.22 -0.17 29.81
N ASN A 158 1.16 -0.03 28.48
CA ASN A 158 1.62 1.16 27.77
C ASN A 158 0.69 1.47 26.57
N PRO A 159 -0.37 2.28 26.78
CA PRO A 159 -1.36 2.57 25.74
C PRO A 159 -0.82 3.46 24.61
N ASP A 160 0.24 4.22 24.87
CA ASP A 160 0.83 5.19 23.95
C ASP A 160 2.09 4.64 23.24
N ALA A 161 2.39 3.36 23.40
CA ALA A 161 3.56 2.73 22.78
C ALA A 161 3.51 2.79 21.24
N HIS A 162 4.69 2.86 20.61
CA HIS A 162 4.90 2.82 19.16
C HIS A 162 3.89 3.65 18.34
N PHE A 163 3.56 4.87 18.78
CA PHE A 163 2.62 5.76 18.11
C PHE A 163 1.22 5.15 17.93
N GLY A 164 0.78 4.35 18.89
CA GLY A 164 -0.55 3.72 18.90
C GLY A 164 -0.69 2.52 17.95
N ARG A 165 0.41 1.98 17.41
CA ARG A 165 0.39 0.81 16.51
C ARG A 165 -0.40 -0.36 17.09
N GLU A 166 -0.21 -0.66 18.37
CA GLU A 166 -0.84 -1.80 19.05
C GLU A 166 -2.37 -1.70 19.05
N LYS A 167 -2.93 -0.49 19.11
CA LYS A 167 -4.38 -0.25 18.99
C LYS A 167 -4.92 -0.78 17.66
N TYR A 168 -4.18 -0.57 16.58
CA TYR A 168 -4.58 -1.02 15.24
C TYR A 168 -4.24 -2.49 15.00
N GLN A 169 -3.20 -3.01 15.64
CA GLN A 169 -2.97 -4.46 15.70
C GLN A 169 -4.13 -5.18 16.40
N LEU A 170 -4.60 -4.65 17.53
CA LEU A 170 -5.74 -5.18 18.26
C LEU A 170 -7.01 -5.16 17.39
N LYS A 171 -7.31 -4.04 16.72
CA LYS A 171 -8.42 -3.94 15.76
C LYS A 171 -8.32 -4.99 14.64
N ALA A 172 -7.12 -5.19 14.08
CA ALA A 172 -6.92 -6.20 13.05
C ALA A 172 -7.15 -7.63 13.58
N LEU A 173 -6.72 -7.91 14.82
CA LEU A 173 -6.95 -9.21 15.46
C LEU A 173 -8.43 -9.46 15.74
N ASP A 174 -9.15 -8.46 16.26
CA ASP A 174 -10.59 -8.54 16.49
C ASP A 174 -11.36 -8.77 15.18
N TRP A 175 -10.98 -8.04 14.12
CA TRP A 175 -11.55 -8.20 12.79
C TRP A 175 -11.23 -9.57 12.16
N ILE A 176 -10.06 -10.15 12.45
CA ILE A 176 -9.78 -11.55 12.08
C ILE A 176 -10.65 -12.49 12.91
N ILE A 177 -10.80 -12.29 14.22
CA ILE A 177 -11.55 -13.21 15.09
C ILE A 177 -13.04 -13.25 14.74
N ASP A 178 -13.62 -12.08 14.47
CA ASP A 178 -15.03 -11.90 14.15
C ASP A 178 -15.15 -11.17 12.80
N PRO A 179 -14.90 -11.87 11.67
CA PRO A 179 -14.85 -11.23 10.37
C PRO A 179 -16.25 -10.82 9.91
N PRO A 180 -16.43 -9.60 9.37
CA PRO A 180 -17.65 -9.26 8.66
C PRO A 180 -17.79 -10.12 7.39
N SER A 181 -19.04 -10.30 6.94
CA SER A 181 -19.34 -10.96 5.66
C SER A 181 -18.87 -10.07 4.51
N ALA A 182 -17.97 -10.58 3.66
CA ALA A 182 -17.56 -9.85 2.46
C ALA A 182 -18.70 -9.75 1.45
N LYS A 183 -19.59 -10.76 1.40
CA LYS A 183 -20.61 -10.89 0.34
C LYS A 183 -21.90 -10.11 0.58
N GLU A 184 -22.12 -9.60 1.79
CA GLU A 184 -23.32 -8.83 2.13
C GLU A 184 -23.26 -7.38 1.64
N GLY A 185 -22.06 -6.88 1.34
CA GLY A 185 -21.82 -5.52 0.88
C GLY A 185 -21.49 -5.42 -0.61
N GLN A 186 -21.63 -4.22 -1.16
CA GLN A 186 -21.09 -3.88 -2.48
C GLN A 186 -19.56 -3.80 -2.45
N PHE A 187 -18.99 -3.41 -1.30
CA PHE A 187 -17.56 -3.20 -1.11
C PHE A 187 -16.99 -4.14 -0.07
N LEU A 188 -15.71 -4.46 -0.20
CA LEU A 188 -14.98 -5.20 0.80
C LEU A 188 -15.03 -4.44 2.14
N PRO A 189 -15.41 -5.11 3.25
CA PRO A 189 -15.27 -4.53 4.58
C PRO A 189 -13.80 -4.24 4.92
N ASN A 190 -13.54 -3.14 5.63
CA ASN A 190 -12.19 -2.80 6.08
C ASN A 190 -12.03 -3.02 7.58
N LEU A 191 -10.81 -3.31 8.03
CA LEU A 191 -10.51 -3.65 9.42
C LEU A 191 -10.75 -2.48 10.40
N LEU A 192 -10.85 -1.25 9.91
CA LEU A 192 -11.13 -0.08 10.74
C LEU A 192 -12.64 0.10 10.98
N ASN A 193 -13.48 -0.65 10.26
CA ASN A 193 -14.93 -0.44 10.19
C ASN A 193 -15.30 1.03 9.85
N MET A 194 -14.43 1.71 9.10
CA MET A 194 -14.68 3.08 8.67
C MET A 194 -15.67 3.06 7.52
N ALA A 195 -16.60 4.00 7.54
CA ALA A 195 -17.50 4.22 6.41
C ALA A 195 -16.68 4.67 5.22
N VAL A 196 -17.05 4.19 4.03
CA VAL A 196 -16.37 4.61 2.80
C VAL A 196 -17.03 5.83 2.16
N GLU A 197 -18.20 6.23 2.63
CA GLU A 197 -18.83 7.48 2.23
C GLU A 197 -18.27 8.66 3.02
N LEU A 198 -17.87 9.72 2.31
CA LEU A 198 -17.39 11.02 2.82
C LEU A 198 -18.41 11.80 3.67
N SER A 199 -19.54 11.18 4.02
CA SER A 199 -20.69 11.82 4.68
C SER A 199 -20.67 11.71 6.20
N ARG A 200 -19.72 10.96 6.79
CA ARG A 200 -19.60 10.86 8.25
C ARG A 200 -18.61 11.87 8.80
N GLU A 201 -19.02 12.55 9.88
CA GLU A 201 -18.14 13.29 10.80
C GLU A 201 -17.18 12.30 11.48
N GLN A 202 -16.16 11.83 10.76
CA GLN A 202 -15.01 11.19 11.40
C GLN A 202 -14.09 12.27 11.94
N ASP A 203 -13.56 12.04 13.14
CA ASP A 203 -12.52 12.89 13.70
C ASP A 203 -11.25 12.75 12.83
N PRO A 204 -10.77 13.82 12.18
CA PRO A 204 -9.56 13.76 11.35
C PRO A 204 -8.34 13.23 12.12
N LYS A 205 -8.30 13.44 13.44
CA LYS A 205 -7.23 12.90 14.29
C LYS A 205 -7.29 11.37 14.38
N GLU A 206 -8.49 10.78 14.47
CA GLU A 206 -8.63 9.33 14.50
C GLU A 206 -8.17 8.71 13.17
N ALA A 207 -8.43 9.39 12.05
CA ALA A 207 -7.94 8.97 10.74
C ALA A 207 -6.41 9.07 10.62
N ASP A 208 -5.78 10.18 11.03
CA ASP A 208 -4.30 10.31 11.05
C ASP A 208 -3.66 9.24 11.96
N ASP A 209 -4.21 9.02 13.16
CA ASP A 209 -3.75 7.96 14.06
C ASP A 209 -3.83 6.58 13.37
N ALA A 210 -4.89 6.31 12.61
CA ALA A 210 -5.06 5.07 11.86
C ALA A 210 -4.05 4.93 10.73
N VAL A 211 -3.78 6.01 9.99
CA VAL A 211 -2.76 6.03 8.95
C VAL A 211 -1.39 5.66 9.53
N ARG A 212 -0.99 6.30 10.64
CA ARG A 212 0.29 6.04 11.32
C ARG A 212 0.36 4.62 11.87
N GLY A 213 -0.70 4.16 12.53
CA GLY A 213 -0.77 2.82 13.07
C GLY A 213 -0.64 1.73 12.00
N LEU A 214 -1.37 1.86 10.89
CA LEU A 214 -1.32 0.93 9.76
C LEU A 214 0.04 0.95 9.04
N ALA A 215 0.65 2.12 8.85
CA ALA A 215 2.03 2.23 8.35
C ALA A 215 3.02 1.50 9.29
N GLY A 216 2.82 1.62 10.60
CA GLY A 216 3.56 0.86 11.61
C GLY A 216 3.41 -0.66 11.47
N LEU A 217 2.19 -1.17 11.23
CA LEU A 217 1.96 -2.60 10.97
C LEU A 217 2.68 -3.10 9.71
N ILE A 218 2.73 -2.26 8.67
CA ILE A 218 3.41 -2.56 7.40
C ILE A 218 4.92 -2.63 7.60
N MET A 219 5.52 -1.59 8.20
CA MET A 219 6.99 -1.44 8.28
C MET A 219 7.61 -2.29 9.40
N LEU A 220 7.00 -2.25 10.59
CA LEU A 220 7.57 -2.87 11.80
C LEU A 220 6.97 -4.25 12.08
N GLY A 221 5.77 -4.53 11.55
CA GLY A 221 5.13 -5.84 11.65
C GLY A 221 5.49 -6.74 10.47
N ASN A 222 4.51 -7.54 10.04
CA ASN A 222 4.58 -8.39 8.85
C ASN A 222 3.42 -8.12 7.87
N ALA A 223 2.83 -6.92 7.92
CA ALA A 223 1.67 -6.57 7.10
C ALA A 223 2.02 -6.03 5.70
N TRP A 224 3.31 -5.97 5.32
CA TRP A 224 3.78 -5.54 3.99
C TRP A 224 3.19 -6.34 2.81
N GLU A 225 2.67 -7.53 3.06
CA GLU A 225 2.00 -8.36 2.06
C GLU A 225 0.48 -8.50 2.31
N SER A 226 -0.10 -7.70 3.21
CA SER A 226 -1.52 -7.79 3.57
C SER A 226 -2.38 -6.88 2.69
N VAL A 227 -3.26 -7.50 1.90
CA VAL A 227 -4.25 -6.79 1.07
C VAL A 227 -5.14 -5.91 1.95
N ASP A 228 -5.62 -6.43 3.08
CA ASP A 228 -6.59 -5.76 3.94
C ASP A 228 -6.01 -4.54 4.65
N VAL A 229 -4.72 -4.59 5.03
CA VAL A 229 -4.05 -3.48 5.69
C VAL A 229 -3.80 -2.33 4.71
N PHE A 230 -3.39 -2.61 3.48
CA PHE A 230 -3.26 -1.56 2.45
C PHE A 230 -4.61 -0.98 2.03
N TYR A 231 -5.65 -1.81 1.94
CA TYR A 231 -6.99 -1.34 1.65
C TYR A 231 -7.52 -0.45 2.80
N ALA A 232 -7.37 -0.88 4.06
CA ALA A 232 -7.70 -0.05 5.22
C ALA A 232 -6.90 1.25 5.27
N LEU A 233 -5.60 1.23 4.91
CA LEU A 233 -4.76 2.42 4.83
C LEU A 233 -5.28 3.40 3.77
N SER A 234 -5.75 2.90 2.62
CA SER A 234 -6.34 3.76 1.60
C SER A 234 -7.59 4.49 2.10
N ILE A 235 -8.43 3.83 2.90
CA ILE A 235 -9.64 4.41 3.48
C ILE A 235 -9.27 5.41 4.59
N ALA A 236 -8.31 5.07 5.45
CA ALA A 236 -7.84 5.98 6.49
C ALA A 236 -7.26 7.28 5.89
N LEU A 237 -6.46 7.18 4.83
CA LEU A 237 -5.88 8.34 4.14
C LEU A 237 -6.97 9.24 3.52
N GLN A 238 -8.05 8.69 2.99
CA GLN A 238 -9.18 9.48 2.46
C GLN A 238 -9.94 10.22 3.54
N ASN A 239 -9.97 9.70 4.77
CA ASN A 239 -10.64 10.34 5.90
C ASN A 239 -9.69 11.22 6.72
N ASP A 240 -8.39 11.19 6.44
CA ASP A 240 -7.39 12.03 7.09
C ASP A 240 -7.38 13.43 6.46
N ALA A 241 -8.20 14.30 7.04
CA ALA A 241 -8.26 15.73 6.74
C ALA A 241 -7.32 16.57 7.63
N LEU A 242 -6.43 15.95 8.43
CA LEU A 242 -5.64 16.69 9.41
C LEU A 242 -4.62 17.60 8.73
N GLY A 243 -4.74 18.90 8.99
CA GLY A 243 -3.91 19.93 8.36
C GLY A 243 -4.39 20.37 6.97
N VAL A 244 -5.54 19.86 6.49
CA VAL A 244 -6.19 20.29 5.25
C VAL A 244 -7.20 21.40 5.56
N GLU A 245 -7.34 22.38 4.67
CA GLU A 245 -8.24 23.53 4.88
C GLU A 245 -9.72 23.08 4.92
N PRO A 246 -10.49 23.49 5.95
CA PRO A 246 -11.90 23.10 6.08
C PRO A 246 -12.74 23.50 4.86
N GLY A 247 -13.60 22.59 4.39
CA GLY A 247 -14.50 22.83 3.25
C GLY A 247 -13.95 22.44 1.88
N THR A 248 -12.71 21.94 1.83
CA THR A 248 -12.27 21.05 0.75
C THR A 248 -12.85 19.66 1.00
N ASN A 249 -13.08 18.83 -0.03
CA ASN A 249 -13.46 17.41 0.15
C ASN A 249 -12.24 16.64 0.68
N ALA A 250 -11.86 16.96 1.91
CA ALA A 250 -10.51 16.91 2.44
C ALA A 250 -10.12 15.49 2.89
N GLY A 251 -9.15 14.92 2.18
CA GLY A 251 -8.46 13.70 2.52
C GLY A 251 -7.16 13.65 1.73
N ARG A 252 -6.22 12.78 2.11
CA ARG A 252 -4.96 12.55 1.37
C ARG A 252 -5.21 11.65 0.17
N ASN A 253 -5.97 12.14 -0.79
CA ASN A 253 -6.54 11.37 -1.90
C ASN A 253 -5.48 10.78 -2.84
N GLY A 254 -4.40 11.52 -3.09
CA GLY A 254 -3.25 11.05 -3.85
C GLY A 254 -2.56 9.86 -3.18
N LEU A 255 -2.23 9.97 -1.89
CA LEU A 255 -1.63 8.90 -1.10
C LEU A 255 -2.57 7.70 -0.94
N ALA A 256 -3.87 7.94 -0.71
CA ALA A 256 -4.88 6.90 -0.62
C ALA A 256 -4.93 6.06 -1.91
N ASN A 257 -4.88 6.72 -3.06
CA ASN A 257 -4.84 6.04 -4.36
C ASN A 257 -3.57 5.20 -4.54
N LEU A 258 -2.40 5.67 -4.08
CA LEU A 258 -1.16 4.87 -4.09
C LEU A 258 -1.26 3.65 -3.15
N ALA A 259 -1.87 3.79 -1.97
CA ALA A 259 -2.11 2.68 -1.04
C ALA A 259 -3.08 1.65 -1.65
N LEU A 260 -4.14 2.10 -2.32
CA LEU A 260 -5.08 1.22 -3.02
C LEU A 260 -4.41 0.48 -4.19
N MET A 261 -3.54 1.16 -4.95
CA MET A 261 -2.73 0.49 -5.98
C MET A 261 -1.82 -0.57 -5.40
N ARG A 262 -1.26 -0.35 -4.21
CA ARG A 262 -0.47 -1.37 -3.52
C ARG A 262 -1.33 -2.57 -3.10
N ALA A 263 -2.56 -2.37 -2.63
CA ALA A 263 -3.48 -3.48 -2.37
C ALA A 263 -3.79 -4.28 -3.66
N LYS A 264 -4.04 -3.61 -4.79
CA LYS A 264 -4.26 -4.26 -6.09
C LYS A 264 -3.04 -5.03 -6.59
N GLU A 265 -1.85 -4.46 -6.48
CA GLU A 265 -0.57 -5.12 -6.83
C GLU A 265 -0.40 -6.42 -6.05
N LEU A 266 -0.77 -6.44 -4.77
CA LEU A 266 -0.74 -7.65 -3.94
C LEU A 266 -1.74 -8.71 -4.44
N VAL A 267 -2.95 -8.31 -4.82
CA VAL A 267 -3.93 -9.23 -5.42
C VAL A 267 -3.43 -9.79 -6.75
N ASP A 268 -2.81 -8.97 -7.59
CA ASP A 268 -2.18 -9.40 -8.84
C ASP A 268 -1.03 -10.39 -8.60
N ALA A 269 -0.32 -10.25 -7.47
CA ALA A 269 0.69 -11.20 -7.00
C ALA A 269 0.11 -12.46 -6.34
N GLY A 270 -1.22 -12.65 -6.38
CA GLY A 270 -1.92 -13.83 -5.86
C GLY A 270 -2.19 -13.80 -4.35
N LYS A 271 -1.93 -12.67 -3.67
CA LYS A 271 -2.32 -12.50 -2.26
C LYS A 271 -3.83 -12.36 -2.16
N ARG A 272 -4.38 -12.69 -0.98
CA ARG A 272 -5.82 -12.71 -0.72
C ARG A 272 -6.14 -11.85 0.49
N SER A 273 -7.40 -11.44 0.60
CA SER A 273 -7.95 -10.93 1.86
C SER A 273 -7.93 -12.02 2.93
N MET A 274 -7.79 -11.61 4.18
CA MET A 274 -7.93 -12.45 5.37
C MET A 274 -9.40 -12.76 5.69
N LEU A 275 -10.37 -12.09 5.06
CA LEU A 275 -11.79 -12.47 5.15
C LEU A 275 -12.00 -13.85 4.49
N PRO A 276 -12.67 -14.79 5.16
CA PRO A 276 -12.78 -16.16 4.69
C PRO A 276 -13.67 -16.30 3.44
N ASP A 277 -14.63 -15.39 3.25
CA ASP A 277 -15.60 -15.41 2.16
C ASP A 277 -15.34 -14.33 1.10
N ALA A 278 -14.23 -13.58 1.21
CA ALA A 278 -13.87 -12.56 0.25
C ALA A 278 -13.69 -13.13 -1.16
N TRP A 279 -13.97 -12.26 -2.13
CA TRP A 279 -13.66 -12.50 -3.53
C TRP A 279 -12.16 -12.74 -3.74
N VAL A 280 -11.79 -13.21 -4.93
CA VAL A 280 -10.40 -13.44 -5.34
C VAL A 280 -10.10 -12.77 -6.68
N GLY A 281 -8.82 -12.50 -6.96
CA GLY A 281 -8.39 -11.98 -8.26
C GLY A 281 -9.08 -10.66 -8.64
N ASP A 282 -9.60 -10.59 -9.87
CA ASP A 282 -10.24 -9.38 -10.39
C ASP A 282 -11.53 -9.01 -9.65
N ASP A 283 -12.27 -10.00 -9.13
CA ASP A 283 -13.48 -9.75 -8.35
C ASP A 283 -13.12 -9.06 -7.02
N LEU A 284 -12.02 -9.47 -6.38
CA LEU A 284 -11.52 -8.80 -5.17
C LEU A 284 -11.11 -7.35 -5.46
N LYS A 285 -10.37 -7.10 -6.54
CA LYS A 285 -9.99 -5.73 -6.93
C LYS A 285 -11.19 -4.84 -7.30
N SER A 286 -12.27 -5.45 -7.74
CA SER A 286 -13.52 -4.77 -8.08
C SER A 286 -14.37 -4.48 -6.85
N SER A 287 -14.20 -5.26 -5.77
CA SER A 287 -14.84 -5.02 -4.48
C SER A 287 -14.20 -3.90 -3.65
N PHE A 288 -12.99 -3.45 -3.99
CA PHE A 288 -12.41 -2.29 -3.31
C PHE A 288 -13.21 -1.04 -3.66
N TRP A 289 -13.65 -0.32 -2.64
CA TRP A 289 -14.23 1.00 -2.83
C TRP A 289 -13.23 1.94 -3.49
N ARG A 290 -13.75 2.83 -4.32
CA ARG A 290 -12.99 3.89 -5.00
C ARG A 290 -13.77 5.19 -4.85
N PRO A 291 -13.10 6.31 -4.56
CA PRO A 291 -13.74 7.61 -4.63
C PRO A 291 -14.28 7.85 -6.05
N ASP A 292 -15.46 8.44 -6.17
CA ASP A 292 -16.12 8.71 -7.46
C ASP A 292 -15.27 9.55 -8.44
N PHE A 293 -14.34 10.37 -7.91
CA PHE A 293 -13.43 11.15 -8.75
C PHE A 293 -12.29 10.31 -9.35
N ILE A 294 -12.02 9.11 -8.81
CA ILE A 294 -11.13 8.12 -9.39
C ILE A 294 -11.97 7.23 -10.31
N ASN A 295 -12.27 7.73 -11.52
CA ASN A 295 -12.82 6.91 -12.60
C ASN A 295 -11.90 5.69 -12.87
N ASP A 296 -12.34 4.71 -13.67
CA ASP A 296 -11.61 3.46 -14.00
C ASP A 296 -10.16 3.65 -14.51
N GLN A 297 -9.73 4.87 -14.78
CA GLN A 297 -8.33 5.14 -15.07
C GLN A 297 -7.53 5.21 -13.77
N GLU A 298 -6.58 4.31 -13.61
CA GLU A 298 -5.61 4.30 -12.51
C GLU A 298 -4.67 5.51 -12.63
N TYR A 299 -5.14 6.69 -12.21
CA TYR A 299 -4.34 7.91 -12.12
C TYR A 299 -3.10 7.64 -11.27
N HIS A 300 -1.95 8.23 -11.61
CA HIS A 300 -0.67 7.93 -10.99
C HIS A 300 -0.16 6.48 -11.12
N LYS A 301 -0.78 5.58 -11.90
CA LYS A 301 -0.25 4.21 -12.08
C LYS A 301 1.21 4.19 -12.52
N GLU A 302 1.57 5.01 -13.49
CA GLU A 302 2.96 5.10 -13.96
C GLU A 302 3.90 5.66 -12.89
N ASP A 303 3.43 6.58 -12.03
CA ASP A 303 4.20 7.09 -10.90
C ASP A 303 4.39 6.01 -9.83
N PHE A 304 3.32 5.33 -9.46
CA PHE A 304 3.33 4.23 -8.50
C PHE A 304 4.32 3.15 -8.93
N LEU A 305 4.26 2.70 -10.19
CA LEU A 305 5.19 1.70 -10.72
C LEU A 305 6.65 2.18 -10.66
N ARG A 306 6.91 3.47 -10.93
CA ARG A 306 8.25 4.05 -10.82
C ARG A 306 8.74 4.11 -9.37
N LEU A 307 7.88 4.52 -8.43
CA LEU A 307 8.18 4.54 -7.00
C LEU A 307 8.46 3.13 -6.46
N ARG A 308 7.66 2.13 -6.86
CA ARG A 308 7.84 0.72 -6.49
C ARG A 308 9.16 0.18 -7.02
N LEU A 309 9.49 0.44 -8.29
CA LEU A 309 10.76 0.04 -8.89
C LEU A 309 11.96 0.72 -8.19
N ASP A 310 11.85 2.01 -7.84
CA ASP A 310 12.89 2.71 -7.09
C ASP A 310 13.10 2.10 -5.70
N ALA A 311 12.02 1.79 -4.98
CA ALA A 311 12.07 1.12 -3.69
C ALA A 311 12.71 -0.28 -3.76
N GLU A 312 12.41 -1.05 -4.79
CA GLU A 312 13.02 -2.37 -5.02
C GLU A 312 14.51 -2.28 -5.33
N GLN A 313 14.91 -1.34 -6.19
CA GLN A 313 16.33 -1.09 -6.50
C GLN A 313 17.11 -0.63 -5.27
N TRP A 314 16.52 0.24 -4.46
CA TRP A 314 17.10 0.68 -3.19
C TRP A 314 17.27 -0.50 -2.21
N GLN A 315 16.20 -1.28 -2.00
CA GLN A 315 16.23 -2.43 -1.11
C GLN A 315 17.26 -3.46 -1.57
N LYS A 316 17.35 -3.72 -2.88
CA LYS A 316 18.34 -4.63 -3.45
C LYS A 316 19.76 -4.13 -3.17
N ALA A 317 20.07 -2.87 -3.46
CA ALA A 317 21.40 -2.31 -3.23
C ALA A 317 21.80 -2.35 -1.74
N ARG A 318 20.87 -2.02 -0.84
CA ARG A 318 21.08 -2.14 0.62
C ARG A 318 21.35 -3.59 1.04
N THR A 319 20.57 -4.53 0.50
CA THR A 319 20.69 -5.96 0.83
C THR A 319 22.00 -6.55 0.32
N ASP A 320 22.39 -6.24 -0.92
CA ASP A 320 23.65 -6.70 -1.51
C ASP A 320 24.85 -6.20 -0.68
N PHE A 321 24.84 -4.92 -0.28
CA PHE A 321 25.89 -4.34 0.57
C PHE A 321 25.94 -5.00 1.96
N MET A 322 24.78 -5.26 2.56
CA MET A 322 24.68 -5.92 3.86
C MET A 322 25.18 -7.37 3.77
N LEU A 323 24.72 -8.15 2.79
CA LEU A 323 25.11 -9.54 2.60
C LEU A 323 26.63 -9.69 2.43
N ALA A 324 27.23 -8.86 1.58
CA ALA A 324 28.69 -8.90 1.35
C ALA A 324 29.50 -8.73 2.64
N ARG A 325 28.97 -8.03 3.66
CA ARG A 325 29.62 -7.87 4.97
C ARG A 325 29.23 -8.94 5.98
N LEU A 326 27.98 -9.34 6.00
CA LEU A 326 27.52 -10.46 6.84
C LEU A 326 28.34 -11.73 6.51
N GLU A 327 28.62 -11.97 5.22
CA GLU A 327 29.47 -13.07 4.76
C GLU A 327 30.94 -12.97 5.22
N GLN A 328 31.40 -11.77 5.59
CA GLN A 328 32.71 -11.55 6.20
C GLN A 328 32.68 -11.68 7.73
N GLY A 329 31.53 -12.04 8.31
CA GLY A 329 31.33 -12.13 9.76
C GLY A 329 31.07 -10.79 10.45
N LEU A 330 30.91 -9.70 9.70
CA LEU A 330 30.57 -8.39 10.27
C LEU A 330 29.06 -8.31 10.49
N HIS A 331 28.62 -7.60 11.53
CA HIS A 331 27.20 -7.42 11.83
C HIS A 331 26.93 -5.99 12.33
N PRO A 332 25.87 -5.30 11.87
CA PRO A 332 25.59 -3.92 12.27
C PRO A 332 25.28 -3.77 13.76
N ASP A 333 24.80 -4.82 14.43
CA ASP A 333 24.59 -4.81 15.89
C ASP A 333 25.92 -4.81 16.70
N THR A 334 27.07 -5.06 16.07
CA THR A 334 28.37 -5.17 16.76
C THR A 334 29.49 -4.37 16.11
N ASP A 335 29.32 -3.94 14.85
CA ASP A 335 30.30 -3.18 14.11
C ASP A 335 29.76 -1.79 13.78
N ALA A 336 30.29 -0.78 14.48
CA ALA A 336 29.93 0.63 14.26
C ALA A 336 30.28 1.12 12.85
N ASN A 337 31.20 0.45 12.14
CA ASN A 337 31.62 0.80 10.78
C ASN A 337 30.93 -0.07 9.71
N PHE A 338 29.92 -0.86 10.08
CA PHE A 338 29.23 -1.76 9.15
C PHE A 338 28.75 -1.03 7.88
N TRP A 339 28.24 0.19 8.03
CA TRP A 339 27.74 1.00 6.91
C TRP A 339 28.79 1.89 6.23
N SER A 340 30.06 1.80 6.63
CA SER A 340 31.13 2.62 6.05
C SER A 340 31.25 2.39 4.54
N GLY A 341 31.18 3.47 3.74
CA GLY A 341 31.22 3.38 2.28
C GLY A 341 29.90 2.96 1.61
N TYR A 342 28.82 2.74 2.37
CA TYR A 342 27.49 2.67 1.77
C TYR A 342 27.08 4.06 1.27
N VAL A 343 26.58 4.14 0.04
CA VAL A 343 26.02 5.38 -0.49
C VAL A 343 24.53 5.17 -0.67
N GLU A 344 23.77 5.80 0.21
CA GLU A 344 22.32 5.81 0.17
C GLU A 344 21.83 6.42 -1.14
N ARG A 345 21.00 5.68 -1.89
CA ARG A 345 20.34 6.22 -3.07
C ARG A 345 19.27 7.22 -2.64
N PRO A 346 19.20 8.43 -3.21
CA PRO A 346 18.12 9.37 -2.88
C PRO A 346 16.76 8.77 -3.26
N ALA A 347 15.74 9.06 -2.46
CA ALA A 347 14.36 8.66 -2.76
C ALA A 347 13.85 9.40 -4.01
N MET A 348 13.14 8.68 -4.88
CA MET A 348 12.43 9.31 -5.98
C MET A 348 11.34 10.26 -5.43
N PRO A 349 11.25 11.50 -5.95
CA PRO A 349 10.25 12.45 -5.47
C PRO A 349 8.83 12.01 -5.86
N LEU A 350 7.86 12.32 -4.99
CA LEU A 350 6.45 12.10 -5.28
C LEU A 350 5.94 13.01 -6.42
N PRO A 351 4.88 12.60 -7.12
CA PRO A 351 4.18 13.42 -8.10
C PRO A 351 3.80 14.78 -7.51
N ASP A 352 4.08 15.83 -8.26
CA ASP A 352 3.79 17.22 -7.87
C ASP A 352 2.64 17.80 -8.70
N TYR A 353 1.71 16.93 -9.06
CA TYR A 353 0.49 17.26 -9.77
C TYR A 353 -0.67 16.53 -9.11
N SER A 354 -1.83 17.19 -9.11
CA SER A 354 -3.02 16.73 -8.41
C SER A 354 -3.71 15.58 -9.18
N VAL A 355 -4.61 14.86 -8.52
CA VAL A 355 -5.43 13.82 -9.18
C VAL A 355 -6.26 14.42 -10.34
N PRO A 356 -6.95 15.56 -10.16
CA PRO A 356 -7.37 16.50 -11.19
C PRO A 356 -6.47 16.69 -12.42
N ASP A 357 -5.21 17.10 -12.20
CA ASP A 357 -4.26 17.34 -13.28
C ASP A 357 -3.89 16.03 -13.98
N ALA A 358 -3.72 14.96 -13.20
CA ALA A 358 -3.48 13.60 -13.70
C ALA A 358 -4.63 13.13 -14.61
N TYR A 359 -5.87 13.38 -14.18
CA TYR A 359 -7.09 13.10 -14.94
C TYR A 359 -7.10 13.86 -16.26
N THR A 360 -6.89 15.16 -16.20
CA THR A 360 -6.93 16.04 -17.36
C THR A 360 -5.85 15.63 -18.38
N ALA A 361 -4.65 15.28 -17.90
CA ALA A 361 -3.57 14.77 -18.73
C ALA A 361 -3.92 13.41 -19.38
N ALA A 362 -4.46 12.46 -18.60
CA ALA A 362 -4.84 11.14 -19.09
C ALA A 362 -5.99 11.21 -20.12
N TYR A 363 -7.00 12.02 -19.85
CA TYR A 363 -8.12 12.28 -20.76
C TYR A 363 -7.63 12.92 -22.06
N THR A 364 -6.76 13.93 -21.97
CA THR A 364 -6.17 14.59 -23.14
C THR A 364 -5.36 13.60 -23.99
N ARG A 365 -4.56 12.71 -23.37
CA ARG A 365 -3.84 11.63 -24.08
C ARG A 365 -4.80 10.67 -24.78
N LYS A 366 -5.89 10.25 -24.12
CA LYS A 366 -6.92 9.38 -24.72
C LYS A 366 -7.59 10.04 -25.92
N MET A 367 -8.00 11.30 -25.78
CA MET A 367 -8.62 12.06 -26.87
C MET A 367 -7.67 12.28 -28.05
N ASN A 368 -6.39 12.52 -27.78
CA ASN A 368 -5.38 12.64 -28.84
C ASN A 368 -5.17 11.31 -29.58
N ARG A 369 -5.15 10.17 -28.89
CA ARG A 369 -5.10 8.84 -29.54
C ARG A 369 -6.32 8.61 -30.43
N ILE A 370 -7.52 8.92 -29.94
CA ILE A 370 -8.76 8.80 -30.71
C ILE A 370 -8.69 9.68 -31.97
N ARG A 371 -8.28 10.94 -31.84
CA ARG A 371 -8.09 11.86 -32.97
C ARG A 371 -7.09 11.34 -33.99
N LEU A 372 -5.97 10.78 -33.55
CA LEU A 372 -4.96 10.18 -34.43
C LEU A 372 -5.50 8.95 -35.17
N VAL A 373 -6.29 8.09 -34.51
CA VAL A 373 -6.95 6.95 -35.15
C VAL A 373 -7.94 7.43 -36.21
N PHE A 374 -8.80 8.41 -35.89
CA PHE A 374 -9.72 9.01 -36.87
C PHE A 374 -8.98 9.66 -38.04
N ALA A 375 -7.90 10.40 -37.79
CA ALA A 375 -7.08 10.98 -38.85
C ALA A 375 -6.47 9.89 -39.75
N GLY A 376 -5.96 8.80 -39.16
CA GLY A 376 -5.44 7.64 -39.91
C GLY A 376 -6.52 6.98 -40.78
N ILE A 377 -7.74 6.80 -40.26
CA ILE A 377 -8.89 6.28 -41.03
C ILE A 377 -9.20 7.20 -42.21
N LEU A 378 -9.23 8.52 -42.01
CA LEU A 378 -9.49 9.48 -43.09
C LEU A 378 -8.40 9.45 -44.16
N VAL A 379 -7.12 9.29 -43.77
CA VAL A 379 -6.01 9.10 -44.72
C VAL A 379 -6.18 7.83 -45.53
N LEU A 380 -6.52 6.70 -44.89
CA LEU A 380 -6.76 5.42 -45.58
C LEU A 380 -7.95 5.50 -46.55
N ILE A 381 -9.04 6.16 -46.15
CA ILE A 381 -10.18 6.41 -47.05
C ILE A 381 -9.74 7.27 -48.24
N GLY A 382 -8.99 8.35 -48.00
CA GLY A 382 -8.45 9.21 -49.05
C GLY A 382 -7.54 8.46 -50.03
N MET A 383 -6.67 7.58 -49.52
CA MET A 383 -5.85 6.68 -50.34
C MET A 383 -6.71 5.70 -51.14
N GLY A 384 -7.72 5.09 -50.51
CA GLY A 384 -8.64 4.17 -51.17
C GLY A 384 -9.41 4.84 -52.33
N ILE A 385 -9.91 6.06 -52.11
CA ILE A 385 -10.56 6.87 -53.15
C ILE A 385 -9.57 7.19 -54.28
N SER A 386 -8.34 7.56 -53.95
CA SER A 386 -7.31 7.88 -54.95
C SER A 386 -6.93 6.67 -55.82
N VAL A 387 -6.77 5.50 -55.20
CA VAL A 387 -6.52 4.23 -55.90
C VAL A 387 -7.71 3.84 -56.78
N PHE A 388 -8.93 3.94 -56.25
CA PHE A 388 -10.15 3.68 -57.01
C PHE A 388 -10.28 4.61 -58.22
N PHE A 389 -10.05 5.91 -58.03
CA PHE A 389 -10.10 6.91 -59.09
C PHE A 389 -9.04 6.67 -60.16
N TRP A 390 -7.81 6.31 -59.76
CA TRP A 390 -6.75 5.91 -60.70
C TRP A 390 -7.13 4.67 -61.52
N TRP A 391 -7.71 3.66 -60.87
CA TRP A 391 -8.17 2.45 -61.55
C TRP A 391 -9.32 2.72 -62.52
N TRP A 392 -10.28 3.57 -62.11
CA TRP A 392 -11.39 4.04 -62.95
C TRP A 392 -10.89 4.80 -64.18
N LEU A 393 -9.98 5.77 -64.01
CA LEU A 393 -9.37 6.50 -65.12
C LEU A 393 -8.65 5.57 -66.09
N LYS A 394 -7.91 4.58 -65.58
CA LYS A 394 -7.23 3.58 -66.40
C LYS A 394 -8.21 2.74 -67.22
N ALA A 395 -9.32 2.32 -66.61
CA ALA A 395 -10.39 1.56 -67.28
C ALA A 395 -11.08 2.39 -68.38
N VAL A 396 -11.39 3.66 -68.11
CA VAL A 396 -11.97 4.58 -69.10
C VAL A 396 -11.02 4.76 -70.29
N TYR A 397 -9.73 5.02 -70.01
CA TYR A 397 -8.71 5.24 -71.04
C TYR A 397 -8.52 4.03 -71.96
N HIS A 398 -8.49 2.81 -71.41
CA HIS A 398 -8.36 1.57 -72.21
C HIS A 398 -9.66 1.19 -72.92
N GLY A 399 -10.82 1.47 -72.31
CA GLY A 399 -12.13 1.21 -72.92
C GLY A 399 -12.34 2.00 -74.22
N THR A 400 -11.87 3.25 -74.26
CA THR A 400 -11.95 4.10 -75.46
C THR A 400 -11.04 3.67 -76.60
N TYR A 401 -9.91 2.99 -76.33
CA TYR A 401 -8.98 2.52 -77.37
C TYR A 401 -9.36 1.17 -77.98
N SER A 402 -10.26 0.41 -77.36
CA SER A 402 -10.70 -0.90 -77.88
C SER A 402 -11.86 -0.85 -78.89
N ARG A 403 -12.39 0.35 -79.22
CA ARG A 403 -13.53 0.54 -80.14
C ARG A 403 -13.16 1.12 -81.51
N THR A 404 -11.88 1.19 -81.85
CA THR A 404 -11.37 1.75 -83.13
C THR A 404 -10.56 0.76 -83.96
N VAL A 405 -10.85 -0.54 -83.85
CA VAL A 405 -10.38 -1.56 -84.81
C VAL A 405 -11.57 -2.38 -85.29
#